data_AF-A0A949XEP1-F1
#
_entry.id   AF-A0A949XEP1-F1
#
_cell.length_a   1.000
_cell.length_b   1.000
_cell.length_c   1.000
_cell.angle_alpha   90.00
_cell.angle_beta   90.00
_cell.angle_gamma   90.00
#
_symmetry.space_group_name_H-M   'P 1'
#
loop_
_entity.id
_entity.type
_entity.pdbx_description
1 polymer ?
#
loop_
_entity_poly.entity_id
_entity_poly.type
_entity_poly.pdbx_seq_one_letter_code
_entity_poly.pdbx_strand_id
1 'polypeptide(L)' 'MPQIVLLTGFAPFGGERSNPSWEVASQLDGHKFNGLAVKSMRLPVNCRRASQAVHVRLRWRIRMVW' A
#
# COMPACT_ATOMS: atom_id res chain seq x y z
N MET A 1 -14.04 -5.57 -14.60
CA MET A 1 -13.54 -5.11 -13.29
C MET A 1 -12.31 -4.25 -13.54
N PRO A 2 -12.20 -3.05 -12.96
CA PRO A 2 -11.01 -2.22 -13.14
C PRO A 2 -9.78 -2.94 -12.61
N GLN A 3 -8.64 -2.79 -13.29
CA GLN A 3 -7.35 -3.27 -12.79
C GLN A 3 -6.98 -2.46 -11.55
N ILE A 4 -6.57 -3.12 -10.48
CA ILE A 4 -6.24 -2.47 -9.22
C ILE A 4 -4.73 -2.55 -9.00
N VAL A 5 -4.12 -1.42 -8.68
CA VAL A 5 -2.75 -1.33 -8.17
C VAL A 5 -2.83 -1.17 -6.66
N LEU A 6 -2.19 -2.08 -5.91
CA LEU A 6 -2.00 -1.92 -4.47
C LEU A 6 -0.70 -1.16 -4.26
N LEU A 7 -0.82 0.05 -3.74
CA LEU A 7 0.31 0.87 -3.33
C LEU A 7 0.49 0.73 -1.82
N THR A 8 1.70 0.48 -1.35
CA THR A 8 1.96 0.35 0.09
C THR A 8 2.94 1.40 0.57
N GLY A 9 2.75 1.82 1.81
CA GLY A 9 3.73 2.62 2.54
C GLY A 9 3.84 2.09 3.97
N PHE A 10 4.93 2.39 4.66
CA PHE A 10 5.16 1.89 6.00
C PHE A 10 4.67 2.85 7.09
N ALA A 11 4.36 2.31 8.27
CA ALA A 11 4.21 3.10 9.48
C ALA A 11 5.51 3.84 9.83
N PRO A 12 5.48 4.87 10.71
CA PRO A 12 6.68 5.53 11.19
C PRO A 12 7.53 4.53 11.98
N PHE A 13 8.84 4.73 11.99
CA PHE A 13 9.80 3.87 12.70
C PHE A 13 11.03 4.68 13.09
N GLY A 14 11.87 4.12 13.98
CA GLY A 14 13.12 4.78 14.38
C GLY A 14 12.94 6.07 15.18
N GLY A 15 11.79 6.27 15.82
CA GLY A 15 11.47 7.52 16.55
C GLY A 15 10.82 8.59 15.69
N GLU A 16 10.69 8.37 14.38
CA GLU A 16 10.02 9.29 13.48
C GLU A 16 8.51 9.36 13.72
N ARG A 17 7.95 10.55 13.47
CA ARG A 17 6.50 10.79 13.60
C ARG A 17 5.72 10.42 12.35
N SER A 18 6.40 10.40 11.20
CA SER A 18 5.77 10.09 9.92
C SER A 18 6.67 9.19 9.07
N ASN A 19 6.15 8.81 7.90
CA ASN A 19 6.90 8.03 6.93
C ASN A 19 6.48 8.50 5.53
N PRO A 20 7.40 9.07 4.73
CA PRO A 20 7.08 9.60 3.41
C PRO A 20 6.42 8.58 2.48
N SER A 21 6.80 7.29 2.58
CA SER A 21 6.18 6.23 1.77
C SER A 21 4.68 6.11 2.05
N TRP A 22 4.25 6.27 3.30
CA TRP A 22 2.82 6.26 3.64
C TRP A 22 2.12 7.55 3.26
N GLU A 23 2.78 8.70 3.44
CA GLU A 23 2.20 9.99 3.06
C GLU A 23 1.86 10.01 1.56
N VAL A 24 2.79 9.59 0.71
CA VAL A 24 2.57 9.47 -0.75
C VAL A 24 1.48 8.45 -1.05
N ALA A 25 1.55 7.24 -0.47
CA ALA A 25 0.56 6.21 -0.72
C ALA A 25 -0.86 6.67 -0.32
N SER A 26 -1.00 7.34 0.81
CA SER A 26 -2.30 7.80 1.32
C SER A 26 -2.94 8.85 0.42
N GLN A 27 -2.16 9.75 -0.16
CA GLN A 27 -2.65 10.79 -1.08
C GLN A 27 -3.15 10.20 -2.42
N LEU A 28 -2.64 9.03 -2.82
CA LEU A 28 -3.01 8.38 -4.07
C LEU A 28 -4.16 7.38 -3.92
N ASP A 29 -4.65 7.10 -2.70
CA ASP A 29 -5.74 6.14 -2.51
C ASP A 29 -7.00 6.57 -3.27
N GLY A 30 -7.61 5.64 -4.01
CA GLY A 30 -8.82 5.89 -4.77
C GLY A 30 -8.62 6.65 -6.09
N HIS A 31 -7.42 7.18 -6.35
CA HIS A 31 -7.10 7.78 -7.65
C HIS A 31 -7.22 6.75 -8.78
N LYS A 32 -7.54 7.26 -9.97
CA LYS A 32 -7.60 6.46 -11.20
C LYS A 32 -6.61 7.01 -12.22
N PHE A 33 -5.76 6.14 -12.75
CA PHE A 33 -4.77 6.46 -13.78
C PHE A 33 -4.93 5.50 -14.95
N ASN A 34 -5.29 6.00 -16.14
CA ASN A 34 -5.45 5.19 -17.36
C ASN A 34 -6.31 3.92 -17.14
N GLY A 35 -7.39 4.03 -16.37
CA GLY A 35 -8.28 2.90 -16.04
C GLY A 35 -7.79 1.98 -14.92
N LEU A 36 -6.60 2.21 -14.34
CA LEU A 36 -6.10 1.56 -13.13
C LEU A 36 -6.63 2.29 -11.90
N ALA A 37 -7.21 1.57 -10.94
CA ALA A 37 -7.60 2.13 -9.65
C ALA A 37 -6.51 1.87 -8.61
N VAL A 38 -6.12 2.90 -7.86
CA VAL A 38 -5.16 2.75 -6.76
C VAL A 38 -5.90 2.38 -5.48
N LYS A 39 -5.37 1.39 -4.76
CA LYS A 39 -5.72 1.09 -3.38
C LYS A 39 -4.46 1.14 -2.53
N SER A 40 -4.53 1.84 -1.42
CA SER A 40 -3.37 2.08 -0.56
C SER A 40 -3.47 1.33 0.75
N MET A 41 -2.32 0.86 1.26
CA MET A 41 -2.27 0.14 2.53
C MET A 41 -1.03 0.53 3.34
N ARG A 42 -1.25 0.85 4.62
CA ARG A 42 -0.16 1.12 5.57
C ARG A 42 0.34 -0.18 6.18
N LEU A 43 1.61 -0.50 5.97
CA LEU A 43 2.25 -1.69 6.52
C LEU A 43 2.93 -1.39 7.85
N PRO A 44 2.92 -2.33 8.81
CA PRO A 44 3.75 -2.22 10.00
C PRO A 44 5.23 -2.38 9.64
N VAL A 45 6.12 -1.75 10.41
CA VAL A 45 7.58 -1.95 10.28
C VAL A 45 8.00 -3.22 11.01
N ASN A 46 7.52 -4.35 10.49
CA ASN A 46 7.81 -5.71 10.97
C ASN A 46 7.61 -6.68 9.81
N CYS A 47 8.66 -7.41 9.42
CA CYS A 47 8.64 -8.25 8.21
C CYS A 47 7.52 -9.29 8.22
N ARG A 48 7.31 -9.99 9.35
CA ARG A 48 6.27 -11.02 9.47
C ARG A 48 4.87 -10.42 9.32
N ARG A 49 4.58 -9.34 10.06
CA ARG A 49 3.26 -8.70 10.03
C ARG A 49 2.99 -8.02 8.69
N ALA A 50 4.00 -7.43 8.07
CA ALA A 50 3.88 -6.85 6.74
C ALA A 50 3.54 -7.93 5.69
N SER A 51 4.26 -9.05 5.69
CA SER A 51 3.97 -10.17 4.79
C SER A 51 2.56 -10.72 4.99
N GLN A 52 2.11 -10.87 6.24
CA GLN A 52 0.74 -11.32 6.55
C GLN A 52 -0.32 -10.33 6.06
N ALA A 53 -0.11 -9.03 6.30
CA ALA A 53 -1.04 -7.98 5.87
C ALA A 53 -1.22 -7.95 4.35
N VAL A 54 -0.14 -8.10 3.58
CA VAL A 54 -0.21 -8.17 2.12
C VAL A 54 -0.93 -9.43 1.67
N HIS A 55 -0.63 -10.59 2.26
CA HIS A 55 -1.21 -11.87 1.85
C HIS A 55 -2.75 -11.91 1.96
N VAL A 56 -3.31 -11.30 3.02
CA VAL A 56 -4.77 -11.19 3.19
C VAL A 56 -5.42 -10.41 2.03
N ARG A 57 -4.69 -9.49 1.41
CA ARG A 57 -5.20 -8.60 0.35
C ARG A 57 -4.95 -9.09 -1.07
N LEU A 58 -4.04 -10.05 -1.27
CA LEU A 58 -3.73 -10.67 -2.57
C LEU A 58 -4.90 -11.48 -3.18
N ARG A 59 -6.03 -11.60 -2.48
CA ARG A 59 -7.30 -12.10 -3.08
C ARG A 59 -7.83 -11.16 -4.16
N TRP A 60 -7.36 -9.92 -4.22
CA TRP A 60 -7.59 -9.01 -5.33
C TRP A 60 -6.56 -9.32 -6.42
N ARG A 61 -6.97 -9.42 -7.70
CA ARG A 61 -6.06 -9.59 -8.86
C ARG A 61 -5.20 -8.33 -9.05
N ILE A 62 -4.22 -8.14 -8.17
CA ILE A 62 -3.41 -6.93 -8.07
C ILE A 62 -2.04 -7.16 -8.72
N ARG A 63 -1.57 -6.16 -9.46
CA ARG A 63 -0.15 -6.03 -9.82
C ARG A 63 0.56 -5.22 -8.74
N MET A 64 1.56 -5.83 -8.09
CA MET A 64 2.35 -5.18 -7.05
C MET A 64 3.50 -4.39 -7.70
N VAL A 65 3.69 -3.15 -7.27
CA VAL A 65 4.83 -2.30 -7.65
C VAL A 65 5.34 -1.69 -6.34
N TRP A 66 6.60 -1.92 -6.02
CA TRP A 66 7.27 -1.36 -4.83
C TRP A 66 7.90 -0.02 -5.17
#